data_AF-A0A537V6Z7-F1
#
_entry.id   AF-A0A537V6Z7-F1
#
_cell.length_a   1.000
_cell.length_b   1.000
_cell.length_c   1.000
_cell.angle_alpha   90.00
_cell.angle_beta   90.00
_cell.angle_gamma   90.00
#
_symmetry.space_group_name_H-M   'P 1'
#
loop_
_entity.id
_entity.type
_entity.pdbx_description
1 polymer ?
#
loop_
_entity_poly.entity_id
_entity_poly.type
_entity_poly.pdbx_seq_one_letter_code
_entity_poly.pdbx_strand_id
1 'polypeptide(L)'
;MGRSVLVRNLFEPIFFIGYPIPKIALFPVFTYIFGIGTPSKIAFTFLECLYPIVVTCYFGFRGVQTRLIWSAQNCGASRSIILRRVILPATMPSIFSGLRVALPVAIIVVVITEMIGDSIGLGYYITIWSTRFTFANVYAAIIVIGICGLALDQALLLLRHSAIYWQREEA
;
A
#
# COMPACT_ATOMS: atom_id res chain seq x y z
N MET A 1 -11.40 16.30 -0.43
CA MET A 1 -11.32 15.32 0.67
C MET A 1 -10.97 15.96 2.01
N GLY A 2 -10.00 16.88 2.12
CA GLY A 2 -9.71 17.64 3.36
C GLY A 2 -10.70 18.74 3.77
N ARG A 3 -11.97 18.70 3.34
CA ARG A 3 -12.95 19.76 3.65
C ARG A 3 -14.37 19.28 4.01
N SER A 4 -14.70 17.99 3.87
CA SER A 4 -15.96 17.46 4.37
C SER A 4 -15.73 16.78 5.73
N VAL A 5 -16.31 17.38 6.76
CA VAL A 5 -16.31 16.85 8.14
C VAL A 5 -16.86 15.41 8.18
N LEU A 6 -17.75 15.08 7.26
CA LEU A 6 -18.37 13.76 7.08
C LEU A 6 -17.38 12.66 6.68
N VAL A 7 -16.44 12.94 5.76
CA VAL A 7 -15.42 11.95 5.34
C VAL A 7 -14.37 11.80 6.44
N ARG A 8 -14.00 12.88 7.14
CA ARG A 8 -13.11 12.79 8.29
C ARG A 8 -13.71 11.88 9.37
N ASN A 9 -14.94 12.15 9.79
CA ASN A 9 -15.59 11.42 10.87
C ASN A 9 -15.92 9.95 10.52
N LEU A 10 -15.99 9.60 9.23
CA LEU A 10 -16.21 8.21 8.80
C LEU A 10 -14.91 7.39 8.78
N PHE A 11 -13.80 7.99 8.32
CA PHE A 11 -12.54 7.27 8.16
C PHE A 11 -11.70 7.22 9.45
N GLU A 12 -11.73 8.25 10.30
CA GLU A 12 -11.00 8.30 11.57
C GLU A 12 -11.31 7.11 12.52
N PRO A 13 -12.58 6.77 12.81
CA PRO A 13 -12.90 5.65 13.70
C PRO A 13 -12.62 4.28 13.08
N ILE A 14 -12.76 4.12 11.75
CA ILE A 14 -12.43 2.85 11.07
C ILE A 14 -10.93 2.55 11.19
N PHE A 15 -10.08 3.57 11.09
CA PHE A 15 -8.64 3.41 11.24
C PHE A 15 -8.21 3.20 12.69
N PHE A 16 -8.84 3.87 13.66
CA PHE A 16 -8.51 3.71 15.09
C PHE A 16 -9.02 2.39 15.69
N ILE A 17 -10.21 1.94 15.31
CA ILE A 17 -10.82 0.70 15.83
C ILE A 17 -10.27 -0.54 15.10
N GLY A 18 -9.86 -0.40 13.84
CA GLY A 18 -9.29 -1.49 13.05
C GLY A 18 -7.79 -1.75 13.29
N TYR A 19 -7.06 -0.82 13.94
CA TYR A 19 -5.63 -0.97 14.22
C TYR A 19 -5.29 -2.08 15.23
N PRO A 20 -6.02 -2.26 16.36
CA PRO A 20 -5.70 -3.29 17.34
C PRO A 20 -6.15 -4.70 16.93
N ILE A 21 -6.98 -4.83 15.88
CA ILE A 21 -7.42 -6.14 15.41
C ILE A 21 -6.25 -6.78 14.64
N PRO A 22 -5.82 -8.01 14.98
CA PRO A 22 -4.86 -8.74 14.17
C PRO A 22 -5.53 -9.05 12.81
N LYS A 23 -5.32 -8.17 11.82
CA LYS A 23 -6.01 -8.25 10.53
C LYS A 23 -5.76 -9.58 9.82
N ILE A 24 -4.63 -10.23 10.10
CA ILE A 24 -4.34 -11.58 9.63
C ILE A 24 -5.40 -12.62 10.03
N ALA A 25 -6.06 -12.44 11.18
CA ALA A 25 -7.16 -13.29 11.63
C ALA A 25 -8.42 -13.16 10.75
N LEU A 26 -8.48 -12.15 9.87
CA LEU A 26 -9.56 -12.01 8.89
C LEU A 26 -9.33 -12.85 7.63
N PHE A 27 -8.13 -13.40 7.41
CA PHE A 27 -7.84 -14.19 6.20
C PHE A 27 -8.83 -15.36 5.98
N PRO A 28 -9.24 -16.14 7.01
CA PRO A 28 -10.28 -17.16 6.87
C PRO A 28 -11.62 -16.63 6.32
N VAL A 29 -12.00 -15.40 6.67
CA VAL A 29 -13.21 -14.74 6.15
C VAL A 29 -13.06 -14.45 4.66
N PHE A 30 -11.86 -14.01 4.23
CA PHE A 30 -11.58 -13.80 2.81
C PHE A 30 -11.58 -15.11 2.03
N THR A 31 -11.02 -16.20 2.56
CA THR A 31 -11.12 -17.52 1.93
C THR A 31 -12.54 -18.06 1.90
N TYR A 32 -13.37 -17.74 2.89
CA TYR A 32 -14.79 -18.12 2.90
C TYR A 32 -15.58 -17.38 1.82
N ILE A 33 -15.35 -16.08 1.64
CA ILE A 33 -16.10 -15.24 0.68
C ILE A 33 -15.60 -15.44 -0.75
N PHE A 34 -14.28 -15.41 -0.98
CA PHE A 34 -13.67 -15.42 -2.32
C PHE A 34 -13.21 -16.82 -2.76
N GLY A 35 -13.34 -17.82 -1.89
CA GLY A 35 -12.81 -19.16 -2.11
C GLY A 35 -11.33 -19.30 -1.76
N ILE A 36 -10.86 -20.55 -1.73
CA ILE A 36 -9.46 -20.89 -1.50
C ILE A 36 -8.64 -20.62 -2.78
N GLY A 37 -7.46 -20.04 -2.63
CA GLY A 37 -6.52 -19.80 -3.72
C GLY A 37 -6.27 -18.31 -4.01
N THR A 38 -5.95 -17.99 -5.26
CA THR A 38 -5.48 -16.65 -5.67
C THR A 38 -6.46 -15.49 -5.37
N PRO A 39 -7.78 -15.60 -5.60
CA PRO A 39 -8.70 -14.46 -5.41
C PRO A 39 -8.74 -13.94 -3.96
N SER A 40 -8.78 -14.84 -2.97
CA SER A 40 -8.79 -14.45 -1.55
C SER A 40 -7.47 -13.80 -1.13
N LYS A 41 -6.33 -14.32 -1.60
CA LYS A 41 -5.00 -13.72 -1.38
C LYS A 41 -4.92 -12.30 -1.94
N ILE A 42 -5.39 -12.08 -3.18
CA ILE A 42 -5.39 -10.75 -3.80
C ILE A 42 -6.27 -9.78 -3.01
N ALA A 43 -7.51 -10.18 -2.69
CA ALA A 43 -8.45 -9.34 -1.97
C ALA A 43 -7.93 -8.96 -0.57
N PHE A 44 -7.35 -9.92 0.16
CA PHE A 44 -6.77 -9.66 1.47
C PHE A 44 -5.53 -8.76 1.40
N THR A 45 -4.61 -9.04 0.48
CA THR A 45 -3.41 -8.22 0.24
C THR A 45 -3.78 -6.78 -0.14
N PHE A 46 -4.80 -6.62 -0.99
CA PHE A 46 -5.31 -5.30 -1.37
C PHE A 46 -5.79 -4.50 -0.15
N LEU A 47 -6.56 -5.12 0.74
CA LEU A 47 -7.05 -4.47 1.96
C LEU A 47 -5.88 -4.06 2.88
N GLU A 48 -4.89 -4.92 3.06
CA GLU A 48 -3.71 -4.64 3.89
C GLU A 48 -2.89 -3.47 3.34
N CYS A 49 -2.66 -3.43 2.02
CA CYS A 49 -1.94 -2.36 1.34
C CYS A 49 -2.70 -1.04 1.31
N LEU A 50 -4.04 -1.08 1.31
CA LEU A 50 -4.87 0.12 1.27
C LEU A 50 -4.61 1.03 2.48
N TYR A 51 -4.37 0.45 3.65
CA TYR A 51 -4.18 1.20 4.89
C TYR A 51 -2.98 2.19 4.85
N PRO A 52 -1.72 1.74 4.66
CA PRO A 52 -0.57 2.65 4.60
C PRO A 52 -0.67 3.65 3.45
N ILE A 53 -1.25 3.26 2.30
CA ILE A 53 -1.46 4.16 1.17
C ILE A 53 -2.40 5.29 1.57
N VAL A 54 -3.58 4.97 2.11
CA VAL A 54 -4.58 5.98 2.46
C VAL A 54 -4.07 6.90 3.58
N VAL A 55 -3.40 6.35 4.59
CA VAL A 55 -2.83 7.13 5.69
C VAL A 55 -1.77 8.12 5.17
N THR A 56 -0.83 7.65 4.35
CA THR A 56 0.23 8.53 3.82
C THR A 56 -0.34 9.57 2.86
N CYS A 57 -1.33 9.19 2.05
CA CYS A 57 -2.07 10.13 1.20
C CYS A 57 -2.74 11.20 2.05
N TYR A 58 -3.44 10.83 3.13
CA TYR A 58 -4.15 11.75 4.01
C TYR A 58 -3.20 12.80 4.59
N PHE A 59 -2.04 12.38 5.12
CA PHE A 59 -1.02 13.31 5.62
C PHE A 59 -0.44 14.18 4.50
N GLY A 60 -0.21 13.61 3.31
CA GLY A 60 0.19 14.35 2.12
C GLY A 60 -0.79 15.45 1.73
N PHE A 61 -2.09 15.14 1.71
CA PHE A 61 -3.15 16.10 1.44
C PHE A 61 -3.19 17.24 2.46
N ARG A 62 -2.92 16.97 3.74
CA ARG A 62 -2.86 17.98 4.79
C ARG A 62 -1.59 18.81 4.76
N GLY A 63 -0.50 18.26 4.22
CA GLY A 63 0.78 18.96 4.04
C GLY A 63 0.82 19.96 2.89
N VAL A 64 -0.20 19.98 2.01
CA VAL A 64 -0.26 20.94 0.90
C VAL A 64 -0.38 22.36 1.43
N GLN A 65 0.58 23.21 1.06
CA GLN A 65 0.61 24.62 1.48
C GLN A 65 -0.69 25.34 1.09
N THR A 66 -1.36 25.94 2.08
CA THR A 66 -2.63 26.65 1.85
C THR A 66 -2.47 27.79 0.84
N ARG A 67 -1.27 28.38 0.75
CA ARG A 67 -0.93 29.44 -0.23
C ARG A 67 -1.13 29.00 -1.68
N LEU A 68 -0.79 27.75 -2.04
CA LEU A 68 -1.01 27.22 -3.39
C LEU A 68 -2.50 27.15 -3.74
N ILE A 69 -3.32 26.80 -2.75
CA ILE A 69 -4.78 26.70 -2.90
C ILE A 69 -5.39 28.10 -3.05
N TRP A 70 -4.99 29.06 -2.22
CA TRP A 70 -5.46 30.45 -2.30
C TRP A 70 -5.05 31.12 -3.61
N SER A 71 -3.81 30.89 -4.07
CA SER A 71 -3.34 31.40 -5.36
C SER A 71 -4.22 30.90 -6.51
N ALA A 72 -4.52 29.60 -6.55
CA ALA A 72 -5.39 29.03 -7.58
C ALA A 72 -6.83 29.57 -7.50
N GLN A 73 -7.34 29.80 -6.29
CA GLN A 73 -8.66 30.42 -6.09
C GLN A 73 -8.72 31.86 -6.59
N ASN A 74 -7.68 32.65 -6.33
CA ASN A 74 -7.57 34.03 -6.82
C ASN A 74 -7.50 34.09 -8.35
N CYS A 75 -6.93 33.07 -9.00
CA CYS A 75 -6.94 32.93 -10.46
C CYS A 75 -8.29 32.42 -11.03
N GLY A 76 -9.34 32.30 -10.22
CA GLY A 76 -10.66 31.84 -10.66
C GLY A 76 -10.78 30.33 -10.90
N ALA A 77 -9.83 29.52 -10.40
CA ALA A 77 -9.88 28.07 -10.60
C ALA A 77 -11.06 27.43 -9.87
N SER A 78 -11.84 26.61 -10.59
CA SER A 78 -12.93 25.83 -10.00
C SER A 78 -12.39 24.72 -9.07
N ARG A 79 -13.25 24.20 -8.18
CA ARG A 79 -12.87 23.14 -7.22
C ARG A 79 -12.25 21.90 -7.90
N SER A 80 -12.75 21.53 -9.08
CA SER A 80 -12.23 20.40 -9.86
C SER A 80 -10.84 20.67 -10.43
N ILE A 81 -10.58 21.91 -10.84
CA ILE A 81 -9.25 22.34 -11.34
C ILE A 81 -8.25 22.34 -10.19
N ILE A 82 -8.62 22.91 -9.04
CA ILE A 82 -7.77 22.91 -7.84
C ILE A 82 -7.41 21.47 -7.44
N LEU A 83 -8.39 20.56 -7.43
CA LEU A 83 -8.14 19.16 -7.08
C LEU A 83 -7.14 18.50 -8.05
N ARG A 84 -7.36 18.62 -9.36
CA ARG A 84 -6.56 17.89 -10.38
C ARG A 84 -5.21 18.53 -10.67
N ARG A 85 -5.09 19.86 -10.62
CA ARG A 85 -3.88 20.59 -11.04
C ARG A 85 -3.04 21.14 -9.91
N VAL A 86 -3.58 21.25 -8.69
CA VAL A 86 -2.84 21.77 -7.54
C VAL A 86 -2.63 20.69 -6.50
N ILE A 87 -3.74 20.11 -6.02
CA ILE A 87 -3.68 19.16 -4.91
C ILE A 87 -3.09 17.83 -5.37
N LEU A 88 -3.62 17.21 -6.43
CA LEU A 88 -3.17 15.90 -6.90
C LEU A 88 -1.66 15.87 -7.21
N PRO A 89 -1.08 16.82 -7.96
CA PRO A 89 0.37 16.87 -8.19
C PRO A 89 1.16 17.12 -6.90
N ALA A 90 0.70 18.03 -6.03
CA ALA A 90 1.37 18.31 -4.76
C ALA A 90 1.39 17.08 -3.82
N THR A 91 0.40 16.20 -3.92
CA THR A 91 0.32 14.98 -3.09
C THR A 91 0.95 13.74 -3.72
N MET A 92 1.36 13.77 -4.99
CA MET A 92 2.00 12.62 -5.64
C MET A 92 3.21 12.07 -4.86
N PRO A 93 4.13 12.88 -4.32
CA PRO A 93 5.24 12.37 -3.52
C PRO A 93 4.78 11.55 -2.31
N SER A 94 3.70 11.97 -1.65
CA SER A 94 3.12 11.26 -0.52
C SER A 94 2.42 9.97 -0.95
N ILE A 95 1.76 9.95 -2.11
CA ILE A 95 1.18 8.72 -2.68
C ILE A 95 2.28 7.68 -2.94
N PHE A 96 3.39 8.09 -3.58
CA PHE A 96 4.54 7.20 -3.81
C PHE A 96 5.20 6.74 -2.51
N SER A 97 5.25 7.61 -1.49
CA SER A 97 5.73 7.22 -0.16
C SER A 97 4.84 6.15 0.46
N GLY A 98 3.51 6.29 0.33
CA GLY A 98 2.54 5.30 0.79
C GLY A 98 2.68 3.96 0.05
N LEU A 99 2.86 3.98 -1.27
CA LEU A 99 3.14 2.79 -2.08
C LEU A 99 4.43 2.10 -1.64
N ARG A 100 5.48 2.86 -1.33
CA ARG A 100 6.77 2.32 -0.87
C ARG A 100 6.66 1.60 0.47
N VAL A 101 5.79 2.08 1.36
CA VAL A 101 5.48 1.39 2.62
C VAL A 101 4.59 0.16 2.37
N ALA A 102 3.62 0.26 1.45
CA ALA A 102 2.70 -0.83 1.15
C ALA A 102 3.36 -2.02 0.45
N LEU A 103 4.42 -1.79 -0.34
CA LEU A 103 5.11 -2.83 -1.11
C LEU A 103 5.69 -3.97 -0.26
N PRO A 104 6.51 -3.71 0.78
CA PRO A 104 6.98 -4.78 1.67
C PRO A 104 5.82 -5.43 2.44
N VAL A 105 4.79 -4.66 2.83
CA VAL A 105 3.58 -5.22 3.46
C VAL A 105 2.89 -6.22 2.52
N ALA A 106 2.75 -5.89 1.23
CA ALA A 106 2.14 -6.77 0.24
C ALA A 106 2.86 -8.12 0.16
N ILE A 107 4.19 -8.09 0.11
CA ILE A 107 5.02 -9.30 0.02
C ILE A 107 4.85 -10.16 1.28
N ILE A 108 4.93 -9.54 2.46
CA ILE A 108 4.73 -10.24 3.74
C ILE A 108 3.35 -10.91 3.77
N VAL A 109 2.31 -10.18 3.40
CA VAL A 109 0.93 -10.69 3.42
C VAL A 109 0.74 -11.83 2.41
N VAL A 110 1.24 -11.69 1.18
CA VAL A 110 1.17 -12.77 0.17
C VAL A 110 1.87 -14.03 0.68
N VAL A 111 3.09 -13.91 1.22
CA VAL A 111 3.84 -15.06 1.74
C VAL A 111 3.09 -15.73 2.89
N ILE A 112 2.58 -14.97 3.86
CA ILE A 112 1.82 -15.53 4.98
C ILE A 112 0.54 -16.23 4.49
N THR A 113 -0.19 -15.62 3.56
CA THR A 113 -1.43 -16.23 3.04
C THR A 113 -1.15 -17.51 2.25
N GLU A 114 -0.04 -17.59 1.52
CA GLU A 114 0.44 -18.82 0.89
C GLU A 114 0.86 -19.89 1.89
N MET A 115 1.40 -19.51 3.05
CA MET A 115 1.78 -20.46 4.10
C MET A 115 0.56 -21.13 4.75
N ILE A 116 -0.59 -20.44 4.80
CA ILE A 116 -1.79 -20.88 5.53
C ILE A 116 -2.77 -21.62 4.62
N GLY A 117 -3.03 -21.10 3.42
CA GLY A 117 -4.24 -21.42 2.66
C GLY A 117 -4.01 -21.92 1.23
N ASP A 118 -2.77 -22.17 0.82
CA ASP A 118 -2.47 -22.58 -0.55
C ASP A 118 -1.50 -23.78 -0.58
N SER A 119 -1.56 -24.53 -1.69
CA SER A 119 -0.66 -25.65 -1.99
C SER A 119 0.40 -25.27 -3.04
N ILE A 120 0.46 -23.98 -3.39
CA ILE A 120 1.33 -23.42 -4.43
C ILE A 120 1.86 -22.06 -3.94
N GLY A 121 3.12 -21.74 -4.26
CA GLY A 121 3.74 -20.45 -3.93
C GLY A 121 5.01 -20.58 -3.09
N LEU A 122 5.71 -19.45 -2.92
CA LEU A 122 6.95 -19.41 -2.15
C LEU A 122 6.67 -19.54 -0.65
N GLY A 123 5.52 -19.03 -0.17
CA GLY A 123 5.09 -19.26 1.21
C GLY A 123 4.81 -20.72 1.51
N TYR A 124 4.07 -21.41 0.62
CA TYR A 124 3.85 -22.85 0.73
C TYR A 124 5.17 -23.64 0.70
N TYR A 125 6.09 -23.26 -0.20
CA TYR A 125 7.42 -23.87 -0.29
C TYR A 125 8.20 -23.72 1.03
N ILE A 126 8.16 -22.56 1.67
CA ILE A 126 8.77 -22.37 2.99
C ILE A 126 8.13 -23.31 4.02
N THR A 127 6.80 -23.41 4.06
CA THR A 127 6.09 -24.27 5.01
C THR A 127 6.49 -25.74 4.85
N ILE A 128 6.44 -26.29 3.63
CA ILE A 128 6.74 -27.71 3.41
C ILE A 128 8.18 -28.07 3.78
N TRP A 129 9.17 -27.25 3.42
CA TRP A 129 10.58 -27.55 3.73
C TRP A 129 10.95 -27.28 5.19
N SER A 130 10.25 -26.35 5.85
CA SER A 130 10.41 -26.11 7.29
C SER A 130 9.97 -27.34 8.10
N THR A 131 8.87 -28.00 7.72
CA THR A 131 8.42 -29.24 8.39
C THR A 131 9.37 -30.43 8.18
N ARG A 132 10.21 -30.38 7.13
CA ARG A 132 11.21 -31.40 6.80
C ARG A 132 12.61 -31.08 7.35
N PHE A 133 12.74 -30.04 8.16
CA PHE A 133 14.02 -29.55 8.73
C PHE A 133 15.12 -29.32 7.70
N THR A 134 14.76 -29.08 6.43
CA THR A 134 15.68 -28.89 5.31
C THR A 134 15.83 -27.40 5.03
N PHE A 135 16.53 -26.71 5.94
CA PHE A 135 16.62 -25.25 5.93
C PHE A 135 17.34 -24.67 4.72
N ALA A 136 18.17 -25.44 4.02
CA ALA A 136 18.79 -25.00 2.75
C ALA A 136 17.74 -24.49 1.75
N ASN A 137 16.62 -25.22 1.59
CA ASN A 137 15.53 -24.84 0.69
C ASN A 137 14.74 -23.65 1.22
N VAL A 138 14.56 -23.56 2.54
CA VAL A 138 13.91 -22.42 3.19
C VAL A 138 14.71 -21.12 2.94
N TYR A 139 16.03 -21.16 3.14
CA TYR A 139 16.90 -20.02 2.87
C TYR A 139 16.90 -19.63 1.39
N ALA A 140 16.90 -20.60 0.47
CA ALA A 140 16.79 -20.33 -0.95
C ALA A 140 15.49 -19.56 -1.29
N ALA A 141 14.36 -19.99 -0.73
CA ALA A 141 13.08 -19.29 -0.92
C ALA A 141 13.07 -17.88 -0.34
N ILE A 142 13.64 -17.69 0.86
CA ILE A 142 13.78 -16.36 1.49
C ILE A 142 14.61 -15.42 0.61
N ILE A 143 15.73 -15.90 0.03
CA ILE A 143 16.56 -15.12 -0.89
C ILE A 143 15.77 -14.72 -2.13
N VAL A 144 15.02 -15.64 -2.73
CA VAL A 144 14.18 -15.35 -3.91
C VAL A 144 13.13 -14.28 -3.58
N ILE A 145 12.43 -14.40 -2.44
CA ILE A 145 11.47 -13.39 -1.98
C ILE A 145 12.15 -12.03 -1.80
N GLY A 146 13.35 -12.01 -1.20
CA GLY A 146 14.15 -10.79 -1.03
C GLY A 146 14.51 -10.13 -2.36
N ILE A 147 14.96 -10.91 -3.34
CA ILE A 147 15.25 -10.43 -4.69
C ILE A 147 14.00 -9.87 -5.36
N CYS A 148 12.86 -10.56 -5.27
CA CYS A 148 11.58 -10.06 -5.79
C CYS A 148 11.19 -8.73 -5.13
N GLY A 149 11.36 -8.61 -3.82
CA GLY A 149 11.09 -7.37 -3.10
C GLY A 149 11.99 -6.21 -3.53
N LEU A 150 13.29 -6.46 -3.70
CA LEU A 150 14.23 -5.47 -4.22
C LEU A 150 13.88 -5.07 -5.66
N ALA A 151 13.54 -6.02 -6.52
CA ALA A 151 13.14 -5.75 -7.91
C ALA A 151 11.87 -4.87 -7.96
N LEU A 152 10.89 -5.15 -7.09
CA LEU A 152 9.67 -4.36 -6.99
C LEU A 152 9.92 -2.95 -6.42
N ASP A 153 10.75 -2.78 -5.39
CA ASP A 153 11.12 -1.44 -4.87
C ASP A 153 11.83 -0.62 -5.96
N GLN A 154 12.76 -1.23 -6.71
CA GLN A 154 13.44 -0.57 -7.81
C GLN A 154 12.49 -0.18 -8.96
N ALA A 155 11.56 -1.07 -9.33
CA ALA A 155 10.53 -0.75 -10.30
C ALA A 155 9.67 0.44 -9.84
N LEU A 156 9.33 0.50 -8.55
CA LEU A 156 8.59 1.62 -7.97
C LEU A 156 9.40 2.92 -7.99
N LEU A 157 10.71 2.87 -7.74
CA LEU A 157 11.60 4.03 -7.83
C LEU A 157 11.70 4.57 -9.25
N LEU A 158 11.81 3.69 -10.26
CA LEU A 158 11.80 4.09 -11.67
C LEU A 158 10.48 4.76 -12.07
N LEU A 159 9.35 4.20 -11.63
CA LEU A 159 8.03 4.81 -11.83
C LEU A 159 7.91 6.17 -11.15
N ARG A 160 8.46 6.31 -9.94
CA ARG A 160 8.49 7.58 -9.21
C ARG A 160 9.28 8.65 -9.96
N HIS A 161 10.44 8.29 -10.52
CA HIS A 161 11.26 9.24 -11.28
C HIS A 161 10.56 9.75 -12.54
N SER A 162 9.79 8.90 -13.22
CA SER A 162 8.98 9.30 -14.38
C SER A 162 7.80 10.19 -13.97
N ALA A 163 7.11 9.82 -12.88
CA ALA A 163 5.90 10.51 -12.43
C ALA A 163 6.17 11.84 -11.69
N ILE A 164 7.32 12.01 -11.05
CA ILE A 164 7.69 13.20 -10.26
C ILE A 164 8.92 13.87 -10.89
N TYR A 165 8.78 14.27 -12.15
CA TYR A 165 9.84 14.98 -12.86
C TYR A 165 10.08 16.40 -12.32
N TRP A 166 9.04 17.06 -11.80
CA TRP A 166 9.07 18.47 -11.39
C TRP A 166 9.70 18.75 -10.02
N GLN A 167 9.97 17.72 -9.20
CA GLN A 167 10.56 17.89 -7.87
C GLN A 167 12.09 17.73 -7.89
N ARG A 168 12.71 17.75 -9.08
CA ARG A 168 14.13 17.42 -9.27
C ARG A 168 15.09 18.59 -9.01
N GLU A 169 14.65 19.69 -8.38
CA GLU A 169 15.47 20.90 -8.24
C GLU A 169 15.92 21.27 -6.81
N GLU A 170 15.63 20.46 -5.79
CA GLU A 170 16.14 20.73 -4.44
C GLU A 170 16.67 19.45 -3.78
N ALA A 171 17.90 19.09 -4.14
CA ALA A 171 18.77 18.21 -3.37
C ALA A 171 20.17 18.85 -3.30
#